data_AF-A0A934KCF1-F1
#
_entry.id   AF-A0A934KCF1-F1
#
_cell.length_a   1.000
_cell.length_b   1.000
_cell.length_c   1.000
_cell.angle_alpha   90.00
_cell.angle_beta   90.00
_cell.angle_gamma   90.00
#
_symmetry.space_group_name_H-M   'P 1'
#
loop_
_entity.id
_entity.type
_entity.pdbx_description
1 polymer ?
#
loop_
_entity_poly.entity_id
_entity_poly.type
_entity_poly.pdbx_seq_one_letter_code
_entity_poly.pdbx_strand_id
1 'polypeptide(L)'
;MGSSLDLFSPLAASWFRASFEAPTEVQERGWQAVASGRHTLMTAPTGSGKTLAAFLWCLDRLAVEPRPAVKERCRVLYVSPLKALAVDVERNLRAPLVGLQLQAERLGLPAPQIEVAVRSGDTPAEERRLISRTPPDVLITTPESLFLMLTSAAREVLSGVRWLILDEIHSLAGNKRGAHLALSLERLCRITAEQPQRIGLSATQRPLAEIGRFLAGTGRQVEIVESSARKTLEVSVEVPVEDMADLDRG
;
A
#
# COMPACT_ATOMS: atom_id res chain seq x y z
N MET A 1 4.39 24.26 -15.82
CA MET A 1 4.82 23.15 -14.95
C MET A 1 3.99 21.95 -15.35
N GLY A 2 4.60 20.79 -15.61
CA GLY A 2 3.87 19.58 -16.02
C GLY A 2 2.96 19.05 -14.90
N SER A 3 1.91 18.33 -15.27
CA SER A 3 1.02 17.68 -14.32
C SER A 3 1.75 16.50 -13.67
N SER A 4 1.45 16.18 -12.40
CA SER A 4 1.95 14.95 -11.75
C SER A 4 1.56 13.68 -12.54
N LEU A 5 0.49 13.74 -13.33
CA LEU A 5 0.03 12.67 -14.21
C LEU A 5 0.98 12.42 -15.40
N ASP A 6 1.86 13.35 -15.74
CA ASP A 6 2.83 13.20 -16.83
C ASP A 6 3.96 12.22 -16.47
N LEU A 7 4.07 11.83 -15.19
CA LEU A 7 4.95 10.75 -14.74
C LEU A 7 4.48 9.37 -15.22
N PHE A 8 3.17 9.22 -15.42
CA PHE A 8 2.53 7.93 -15.68
C PHE A 8 2.50 7.61 -17.17
N SER A 9 2.28 6.34 -17.51
CA SER A 9 1.95 5.98 -18.89
C SER A 9 0.65 6.66 -19.34
N PRO A 10 0.45 6.81 -20.67
CA PRO A 10 -0.82 7.31 -21.21
C PRO A 10 -2.03 6.52 -20.72
N LEU A 11 -1.86 5.23 -20.41
CA LEU A 11 -2.89 4.35 -19.92
C LEU A 11 -3.41 4.77 -18.54
N ALA A 12 -2.52 4.83 -17.55
CA ALA A 12 -2.88 5.19 -16.19
C ALA A 12 -3.30 6.67 -16.08
N ALA A 13 -2.63 7.56 -16.82
CA ALA A 13 -2.99 8.98 -16.84
C ALA A 13 -4.41 9.20 -17.42
N SER A 14 -4.76 8.51 -18.51
CA SER A 14 -6.11 8.62 -19.11
C SER A 14 -7.19 8.02 -18.21
N TRP A 15 -6.90 6.87 -17.57
CA TRP A 15 -7.81 6.29 -16.59
C TRP A 15 -8.08 7.24 -15.42
N PHE A 16 -7.03 7.84 -14.86
CA PHE A 16 -7.16 8.75 -13.72
C PHE A 16 -8.02 9.96 -14.08
N ARG A 17 -7.73 10.63 -15.21
CA ARG A 17 -8.51 11.80 -15.68
C ARG A 17 -9.98 11.47 -15.96
N ALA A 18 -10.28 10.23 -16.36
CA ALA A 18 -11.66 9.80 -16.57
C ALA A 18 -12.40 9.45 -15.27
N SER A 19 -11.68 9.18 -14.17
CA SER A 19 -12.23 8.70 -12.91
C SER A 19 -12.31 9.77 -11.82
N PHE A 20 -11.45 10.79 -11.90
CA PHE A 20 -11.32 11.83 -10.89
C PHE A 20 -11.14 13.20 -11.54
N GLU A 21 -11.61 14.25 -10.87
CA GLU A 21 -11.47 15.64 -11.33
C GLU A 21 -10.00 16.09 -11.32
N ALA A 22 -9.31 15.86 -10.21
CA ALA A 22 -7.90 16.20 -10.05
C ALA A 22 -7.23 15.31 -8.98
N PRO A 23 -5.90 15.11 -9.05
CA PRO A 23 -5.14 14.49 -7.98
C PRO A 23 -5.21 15.29 -6.66
N THR A 24 -5.17 14.60 -5.52
CA THR A 24 -5.00 15.25 -4.22
C THR A 24 -3.54 15.60 -3.96
N GLU A 25 -3.26 16.55 -3.06
CA GLU A 25 -1.89 16.97 -2.73
C GLU A 25 -0.97 15.80 -2.35
N VAL A 26 -1.48 14.85 -1.54
CA VAL A 26 -0.73 13.65 -1.12
C VAL A 26 -0.46 12.71 -2.30
N GLN A 27 -1.35 12.65 -3.28
CA GLN A 27 -1.15 11.89 -4.51
C GLN A 27 -0.07 12.54 -5.36
N GLU A 28 -0.16 13.84 -5.65
CA GLU A 28 0.80 14.53 -6.53
C GLU A 28 2.24 14.44 -6.00
N ARG A 29 2.43 14.84 -4.74
CA ARG A 29 3.75 14.82 -4.09
C ARG A 29 4.21 13.39 -3.83
N GLY A 30 3.28 12.51 -3.46
CA GLY A 30 3.57 11.10 -3.25
C GLY A 30 4.05 10.40 -4.51
N TRP A 31 3.42 10.64 -5.65
CA TRP A 31 3.82 10.07 -6.93
C TRP A 31 5.18 10.59 -7.40
N GLN A 32 5.47 11.89 -7.22
CA GLN A 32 6.79 12.45 -7.53
C GLN A 32 7.90 11.78 -6.70
N ALA A 33 7.66 11.63 -5.39
CA ALA A 33 8.58 10.95 -4.48
C ALA A 33 8.80 9.48 -4.88
N VAL A 34 7.70 8.75 -5.11
CA VAL A 34 7.77 7.32 -5.45
C VAL A 34 8.40 7.11 -6.84
N ALA A 35 8.04 7.90 -7.85
CA ALA A 35 8.61 7.79 -9.19
C ALA A 35 10.11 8.05 -9.23
N SER A 36 10.64 8.87 -8.30
CA SER A 36 12.08 9.13 -8.16
C SER A 36 12.87 8.02 -7.46
N GLY A 37 12.21 6.94 -7.02
CA GLY A 37 12.84 5.82 -6.33
C GLY A 37 13.08 6.03 -4.83
N ARG A 38 12.64 7.15 -4.25
CA ARG A 38 12.83 7.44 -2.82
C ARG A 38 11.86 6.64 -1.94
N HIS A 39 12.31 6.19 -0.78
CA HIS A 39 11.37 5.73 0.25
C HIS A 39 10.50 6.90 0.67
N THR A 40 9.20 6.65 0.84
CA THR A 40 8.23 7.72 1.01
C THR A 40 7.28 7.40 2.15
N LEU A 41 7.14 8.30 3.12
CA LEU A 41 6.10 8.25 4.14
C LEU A 41 5.02 9.27 3.78
N MET A 42 3.84 8.79 3.41
CA MET A 42 2.69 9.63 3.08
C MET A 42 1.74 9.76 4.26
N THR A 43 1.45 10.98 4.67
CA THR A 43 0.60 11.29 5.81
C THR A 43 -0.51 12.23 5.40
N ALA A 44 -1.74 11.76 5.52
CA ALA A 44 -2.93 12.52 5.22
C ALA A 44 -4.12 11.96 6.01
N PRO A 45 -5.22 12.71 6.17
CA PRO A 45 -6.47 12.19 6.71
C PRO A 45 -7.02 10.96 5.96
N THR A 46 -7.98 10.27 6.55
CA THR A 46 -8.79 9.27 5.84
C THR A 46 -9.64 9.94 4.75
N GLY A 47 -9.78 9.26 3.61
CA GLY A 47 -10.48 9.81 2.44
C GLY A 47 -9.63 10.67 1.51
N SER A 48 -8.38 10.99 1.85
CA SER A 48 -7.49 11.82 1.01
C SER A 48 -6.88 11.09 -0.20
N GLY A 49 -7.31 9.86 -0.50
CA GLY A 49 -6.79 9.09 -1.64
C GLY A 49 -5.42 8.43 -1.44
N LYS A 50 -4.96 8.25 -0.17
CA LYS A 50 -3.65 7.65 0.18
C LYS A 50 -3.39 6.28 -0.47
N THR A 51 -4.41 5.42 -0.55
CA THR A 51 -4.29 4.09 -1.17
C THR A 51 -3.85 4.23 -2.63
N LEU A 52 -4.53 5.07 -3.42
CA LEU A 52 -4.15 5.30 -4.81
C LEU A 52 -2.82 6.05 -4.93
N ALA A 53 -2.46 6.91 -3.96
CA ALA A 53 -1.15 7.53 -3.88
C ALA A 53 -0.01 6.50 -3.79
N ALA A 54 -0.19 5.43 -3.01
CA ALA A 54 0.80 4.35 -2.90
C ALA A 54 0.78 3.35 -4.06
N PHE A 55 -0.40 3.05 -4.61
CA PHE A 55 -0.55 1.97 -5.58
C PHE A 55 -0.41 2.39 -7.04
N LEU A 56 -0.88 3.59 -7.44
CA LEU A 56 -1.07 3.89 -8.86
C LEU A 56 0.24 3.81 -9.64
N TRP A 57 1.34 4.30 -9.07
CA TRP A 57 2.66 4.20 -9.71
C TRP A 57 3.06 2.74 -9.93
N CYS A 58 2.89 1.92 -8.90
CA CYS A 58 3.20 0.50 -8.97
C CYS A 58 2.34 -0.19 -10.04
N LEU A 59 1.03 0.03 -10.03
CA LEU A 59 0.09 -0.56 -11.00
C LEU A 59 0.41 -0.13 -12.44
N ASP A 60 0.75 1.14 -12.65
CA ASP A 60 1.15 1.65 -13.95
C ASP A 60 2.40 0.93 -14.48
N ARG A 61 3.44 0.79 -13.64
CA ARG A 61 4.63 0.02 -13.99
C ARG A 61 4.31 -1.44 -14.26
N LEU A 62 3.46 -2.08 -13.46
CA LEU A 62 3.01 -3.45 -13.70
C LEU A 62 2.28 -3.60 -15.05
N ALA A 63 1.52 -2.58 -15.45
CA ALA A 63 0.71 -2.60 -16.67
C ALA A 63 1.54 -2.42 -17.95
N VAL A 64 2.63 -1.64 -17.91
CA VAL A 64 3.41 -1.29 -19.10
C VAL A 64 4.78 -1.96 -19.20
N GLU A 65 5.34 -2.43 -18.08
CA GLU A 65 6.59 -3.19 -18.11
C GLU A 65 6.31 -4.65 -18.52
N PRO A 66 7.24 -5.30 -19.25
CA PRO A 66 7.12 -6.71 -19.61
C PRO A 66 6.86 -7.60 -18.39
N ARG A 67 5.98 -8.60 -18.54
CA ARG A 67 5.71 -9.56 -17.47
C ARG A 67 6.95 -10.43 -17.22
N PRO A 68 7.52 -10.44 -16.00
CA PRO A 68 8.74 -11.19 -15.72
C PRO A 68 8.45 -12.70 -15.61
N ALA A 69 9.49 -13.49 -15.36
CA ALA A 69 9.35 -14.90 -15.06
C ALA A 69 8.43 -15.13 -13.85
N VAL A 70 7.75 -16.27 -13.79
CA VAL A 70 6.73 -16.58 -12.76
C VAL A 70 7.25 -16.37 -11.33
N LYS A 71 8.52 -16.70 -11.07
CA LYS A 71 9.14 -16.56 -9.75
C LYS A 71 9.40 -15.12 -9.31
N GLU A 72 9.47 -14.19 -10.27
CA GLU A 72 9.73 -12.76 -10.04
C GLU A 72 8.45 -11.92 -10.23
N ARG A 73 7.30 -12.57 -10.42
CA ARG A 73 6.02 -11.93 -10.75
C ARG A 73 5.51 -11.02 -9.63
N CYS A 74 5.65 -11.43 -8.37
CA CYS A 74 5.23 -10.63 -7.22
C CYS A 74 6.17 -9.44 -7.01
N ARG A 75 5.78 -8.30 -7.58
CA ARG A 75 6.57 -7.06 -7.58
C ARG A 75 6.07 -6.05 -6.55
N VAL A 76 4.82 -6.15 -6.10
CA VAL A 76 4.24 -5.27 -5.07
C VAL A 76 3.84 -6.10 -3.85
N LEU A 77 4.40 -5.76 -2.70
CA LEU A 77 4.03 -6.35 -1.41
C LEU A 77 3.33 -5.29 -0.56
N TYR A 78 2.08 -5.54 -0.18
CA TYR A 78 1.33 -4.70 0.73
C TYR A 78 1.17 -5.37 2.08
N VAL A 79 1.55 -4.69 3.15
CA VAL A 79 1.46 -5.20 4.52
C VAL A 79 0.50 -4.33 5.32
N SER A 80 -0.60 -4.93 5.74
CA SER A 80 -1.59 -4.30 6.62
C SER A 80 -1.47 -4.82 8.06
N PRO A 81 -1.56 -3.96 9.09
CA PRO A 81 -1.65 -4.40 10.48
C PRO A 81 -2.98 -5.09 10.79
N LEU A 82 -4.03 -4.84 10.01
CA LEU A 82 -5.38 -5.37 10.24
C LEU A 82 -5.85 -6.23 9.06
N LYS A 83 -6.44 -7.39 9.35
CA LYS A 83 -6.95 -8.31 8.32
C LYS A 83 -8.10 -7.71 7.51
N ALA A 84 -9.04 -7.02 8.16
CA ALA A 84 -10.17 -6.38 7.49
C ALA A 84 -9.69 -5.38 6.43
N LEU A 85 -8.70 -4.56 6.80
CA LEU A 85 -8.08 -3.59 5.90
C LEU A 85 -7.38 -4.24 4.69
N ALA A 86 -6.81 -5.45 4.84
CA ALA A 86 -6.25 -6.20 3.71
C ALA A 86 -7.32 -6.56 2.66
N VAL A 87 -8.49 -7.02 3.12
CA VAL A 87 -9.63 -7.37 2.24
C VAL A 87 -10.21 -6.10 1.59
N ASP A 88 -10.32 -5.02 2.36
CA ASP A 88 -10.82 -3.74 1.84
C ASP A 88 -9.92 -3.18 0.74
N VAL A 89 -8.60 -3.30 0.91
CA VAL A 89 -7.61 -2.86 -0.09
C VAL A 89 -7.72 -3.68 -1.38
N GLU A 90 -7.83 -5.00 -1.27
CA GLU A 90 -8.05 -5.85 -2.45
C GLU A 90 -9.31 -5.42 -3.22
N ARG A 91 -10.42 -5.15 -2.52
CA ARG A 91 -11.64 -4.64 -3.14
C ARG A 91 -11.43 -3.28 -3.80
N ASN A 92 -10.72 -2.36 -3.14
CA ASN A 92 -10.44 -1.03 -3.64
C ASN A 92 -9.53 -1.04 -4.89
N LEU A 93 -8.68 -2.05 -5.05
CA LEU A 93 -7.85 -2.24 -6.23
C LEU A 93 -8.63 -2.71 -7.46
N ARG A 94 -9.86 -3.23 -7.32
CA ARG A 94 -10.66 -3.68 -8.48
C ARG A 94 -10.94 -2.54 -9.46
N ALA A 95 -11.33 -1.38 -8.97
CA ALA A 95 -11.66 -0.23 -9.81
C ALA A 95 -10.49 0.24 -10.69
N PRO A 96 -9.27 0.50 -10.18
CA PRO A 96 -8.13 0.85 -11.03
C PRO A 96 -7.76 -0.28 -11.98
N LEU A 97 -7.80 -1.55 -11.57
CA LEU A 97 -7.41 -2.67 -12.43
C LEU A 97 -8.36 -2.82 -13.63
N VAL A 98 -9.66 -2.83 -13.40
CA VAL A 98 -10.67 -2.85 -14.47
C VAL A 98 -10.55 -1.60 -15.35
N GLY A 99 -10.34 -0.44 -14.72
CA GLY A 99 -10.18 0.82 -15.43
C GLY A 99 -8.98 0.82 -16.38
N LEU A 100 -7.82 0.29 -15.96
CA LEU A 100 -6.64 0.14 -16.81
C LEU A 100 -6.91 -0.83 -17.98
N GLN A 101 -7.63 -1.92 -17.75
CA GLN A 101 -8.01 -2.84 -18.83
C GLN A 101 -8.90 -2.18 -19.88
N LEU A 102 -9.95 -1.47 -19.44
CA LEU A 102 -10.86 -0.76 -20.33
C LEU A 102 -10.17 0.35 -21.12
N GLN A 103 -9.22 1.07 -20.51
CA GLN A 103 -8.46 2.08 -21.24
C GLN A 103 -7.49 1.45 -22.24
N ALA A 104 -6.91 0.28 -21.93
CA ALA A 104 -6.01 -0.40 -22.86
C ALA A 104 -6.78 -0.81 -24.12
N GLU A 105 -7.98 -1.38 -23.94
CA GLU A 105 -8.89 -1.71 -25.05
C GLU A 105 -9.23 -0.48 -25.90
N ARG A 106 -9.59 0.65 -25.26
CA ARG A 106 -9.90 1.91 -25.96
C ARG A 106 -8.71 2.46 -26.76
N LEU A 107 -7.49 2.25 -26.28
CA LEU A 107 -6.26 2.68 -26.93
C LEU A 107 -5.72 1.64 -27.94
N GLY A 108 -6.39 0.49 -28.11
CA GLY A 108 -5.92 -0.59 -28.97
C GLY A 108 -4.65 -1.29 -28.46
N LEU A 109 -4.39 -1.23 -27.16
CA LEU A 109 -3.25 -1.84 -26.49
C LEU A 109 -3.65 -3.19 -25.85
N PRO A 110 -2.70 -4.12 -25.66
CA PRO A 110 -2.96 -5.33 -24.88
C PRO A 110 -3.41 -4.99 -23.46
N ALA A 111 -4.51 -5.60 -23.02
CA ALA A 111 -5.03 -5.37 -21.67
C ALA A 111 -4.07 -5.93 -20.61
N PRO A 112 -3.69 -5.14 -19.59
CA PRO A 112 -2.81 -5.62 -18.53
C PRO A 112 -3.51 -6.69 -17.67
N GLN A 113 -2.80 -7.80 -17.45
CA GLN A 113 -3.26 -8.90 -16.60
C GLN A 113 -2.51 -8.85 -15.27
N ILE A 114 -2.94 -7.94 -14.38
CA ILE A 114 -2.38 -7.77 -13.04
C ILE A 114 -3.20 -8.61 -12.07
N GLU A 115 -2.55 -9.60 -11.46
CA GLU A 115 -3.17 -10.48 -10.46
C GLU A 115 -2.92 -9.95 -9.04
N VAL A 116 -3.96 -9.93 -8.21
CA VAL A 116 -3.90 -9.56 -6.80
C VAL A 116 -4.33 -10.76 -5.96
N ALA A 117 -3.64 -11.04 -4.86
CA ALA A 117 -4.09 -12.04 -3.90
C ALA A 117 -3.84 -11.59 -2.45
N VAL A 118 -4.67 -12.09 -1.53
CA VAL A 118 -4.54 -11.86 -0.09
C VAL A 118 -4.03 -13.13 0.60
N ARG A 119 -2.96 -12.99 1.38
CA ARG A 119 -2.42 -14.07 2.21
C ARG A 119 -2.39 -13.67 3.68
N SER A 120 -3.31 -14.20 4.46
CA SER A 120 -3.40 -14.01 5.90
C SER A 120 -3.44 -15.35 6.64
N GLY A 121 -3.61 -15.28 7.96
CA GLY A 121 -3.88 -16.47 8.79
C GLY A 121 -5.14 -17.23 8.39
N ASP A 122 -6.10 -16.58 7.72
CA ASP A 122 -7.39 -17.17 7.33
C ASP A 122 -7.38 -17.74 5.91
N THR A 123 -6.33 -17.47 5.12
CA THR A 123 -6.19 -18.01 3.75
C THR A 123 -6.11 -19.54 3.80
N PRO A 124 -6.99 -20.27 3.09
CA PRO A 124 -6.98 -21.73 3.04
C PRO A 124 -5.65 -22.31 2.54
N ALA A 125 -5.36 -23.55 2.93
CA ALA A 125 -4.11 -24.22 2.56
C ALA A 125 -3.94 -24.37 1.04
N GLU A 126 -5.04 -24.59 0.31
CA GLU A 126 -5.04 -24.68 -1.16
C GLU A 126 -4.63 -23.36 -1.81
N GLU A 127 -5.23 -22.25 -1.38
CA GLU A 127 -4.90 -20.92 -1.89
C GLU A 127 -3.45 -20.53 -1.55
N ARG A 128 -2.95 -20.88 -0.36
CA ARG A 128 -1.52 -20.70 -0.03
C ARG A 128 -0.59 -21.46 -0.97
N ARG A 129 -0.97 -22.67 -1.39
CA ARG A 129 -0.22 -23.47 -2.38
C ARG A 129 -0.30 -22.83 -3.76
N LEU A 130 -1.47 -22.31 -4.15
CA LEU A 130 -1.65 -21.59 -5.42
C LEU A 130 -0.73 -20.38 -5.48
N ILE A 131 -0.76 -19.49 -4.48
CA ILE A 131 0.13 -18.32 -4.39
C ILE A 131 1.61 -18.72 -4.48
N SER A 132 1.98 -19.88 -3.93
CA SER A 132 3.36 -20.36 -3.96
C SER A 132 3.78 -20.92 -5.32
N ARG A 133 2.84 -21.47 -6.11
CA ARG A 133 3.08 -22.02 -7.45
C ARG A 133 2.99 -20.96 -8.54
N THR A 134 1.99 -20.09 -8.42
CA THR A 134 1.69 -18.99 -9.33
C THR A 134 1.53 -17.71 -8.49
N PRO A 135 2.64 -17.04 -8.16
CA PRO A 135 2.64 -15.77 -7.45
C PRO A 135 1.72 -14.72 -8.11
N PRO A 136 0.96 -13.92 -7.34
CA PRO A 136 0.27 -12.75 -7.90
C PRO A 136 1.29 -11.66 -8.26
N ASP A 137 0.88 -10.64 -9.00
CA ASP A 137 1.68 -9.43 -9.24
C ASP A 137 1.69 -8.50 -8.00
N VAL A 138 0.57 -8.47 -7.27
CA VAL A 138 0.38 -7.77 -5.99
C VAL A 138 -0.01 -8.76 -4.90
N LEU A 139 0.80 -8.86 -3.85
CA LEU A 139 0.50 -9.66 -2.67
C LEU A 139 0.13 -8.78 -1.49
N ILE A 140 -1.07 -8.96 -0.95
CA ILE A 140 -1.56 -8.31 0.26
C ILE A 140 -1.41 -9.29 1.42
N THR A 141 -0.78 -8.87 2.53
CA THR A 141 -0.49 -9.75 3.67
C THR A 141 -0.50 -9.00 5.01
N THR A 142 -0.28 -9.74 6.09
CA THR A 142 -0.06 -9.19 7.44
C THR A 142 1.39 -9.38 7.89
N PRO A 143 1.88 -8.64 8.90
CA PRO A 143 3.23 -8.84 9.44
C PRO A 143 3.54 -10.29 9.83
N GLU A 144 2.59 -10.97 10.46
CA GLU A 144 2.73 -12.36 10.90
C GLU A 144 2.79 -13.33 9.71
N SER A 145 1.92 -13.13 8.72
CA SER A 145 1.86 -13.97 7.51
C SER A 145 3.11 -13.78 6.65
N LEU A 146 3.61 -12.54 6.53
CA LEU A 146 4.89 -12.23 5.88
C LEU A 146 6.05 -12.96 6.57
N PHE A 147 6.11 -12.95 7.90
CA PHE A 147 7.13 -13.69 8.64
C PHE A 147 7.10 -15.19 8.33
N LEU A 148 5.90 -15.81 8.32
CA LEU A 148 5.72 -17.22 7.99
C LEU A 148 6.16 -17.55 6.54
N MET A 149 5.97 -16.63 5.60
CA MET A 149 6.49 -16.79 4.24
C MET A 149 8.02 -16.75 4.23
N LEU A 150 8.62 -15.75 4.87
CA LEU A 150 10.07 -15.55 4.92
C LEU A 150 10.81 -16.69 5.63
N THR A 151 10.14 -17.42 6.54
CA THR A 151 10.68 -18.60 7.25
C THR A 151 10.36 -19.93 6.58
N SER A 152 9.79 -19.94 5.36
CA SER A 152 9.45 -21.17 4.62
C SER A 152 9.90 -21.10 3.16
N ALA A 153 9.68 -22.17 2.40
CA ALA A 153 9.93 -22.18 0.95
C ALA A 153 9.10 -21.12 0.19
N ALA A 154 7.98 -20.67 0.77
CA ALA A 154 7.16 -19.60 0.20
C ALA A 154 7.89 -18.25 0.09
N ARG A 155 9.07 -18.09 0.70
CA ARG A 155 9.91 -16.89 0.52
C ARG A 155 10.31 -16.65 -0.93
N GLU A 156 10.39 -17.70 -1.77
CA GLU A 156 10.76 -17.55 -3.19
C GLU A 156 9.80 -16.63 -3.94
N VAL A 157 8.51 -16.65 -3.56
CA VAL A 157 7.47 -15.75 -4.09
C VAL A 157 7.86 -14.28 -3.95
N LEU A 158 8.63 -13.92 -2.91
CA LEU A 158 8.94 -12.54 -2.57
C LEU A 158 10.23 -12.01 -3.21
N SER A 159 10.93 -12.84 -4.00
CA SER A 159 12.25 -12.48 -4.57
C SER A 159 12.17 -11.33 -5.60
N GLY A 160 11.04 -11.18 -6.28
CA GLY A 160 10.79 -10.11 -7.26
C GLY A 160 10.23 -8.81 -6.69
N VAL A 161 10.04 -8.70 -5.36
CA VAL A 161 9.40 -7.54 -4.76
C VAL A 161 10.25 -6.29 -4.99
N ARG A 162 9.68 -5.30 -5.70
CA ARG A 162 10.28 -3.99 -5.98
C ARG A 162 9.68 -2.89 -5.11
N TRP A 163 8.40 -2.99 -4.79
CA TRP A 163 7.70 -2.02 -3.94
C TRP A 163 7.10 -2.70 -2.72
N LEU A 164 7.37 -2.13 -1.55
CA LEU A 164 6.80 -2.52 -0.28
C LEU A 164 5.93 -1.39 0.26
N ILE A 165 4.62 -1.63 0.39
CA ILE A 165 3.68 -0.69 0.96
C ILE A 165 3.35 -1.14 2.40
N LEU A 166 3.58 -0.27 3.38
CA LEU A 166 3.23 -0.50 4.78
C LEU A 166 2.07 0.42 5.16
N ASP A 167 0.89 -0.14 5.34
CA ASP A 167 -0.27 0.64 5.73
C ASP A 167 -0.41 0.78 7.24
N GLU A 168 -1.07 1.86 7.67
CA GLU A 168 -1.31 2.22 9.07
C GLU A 168 -0.06 2.01 9.96
N ILE A 169 1.10 2.41 9.43
CA ILE A 169 2.42 2.07 9.99
C ILE A 169 2.61 2.57 11.43
N HIS A 170 1.92 3.65 11.80
CA HIS A 170 1.94 4.20 13.16
C HIS A 170 1.43 3.22 14.21
N SER A 171 0.50 2.32 13.85
CA SER A 171 -0.01 1.29 14.75
C SER A 171 1.03 0.23 15.10
N LEU A 172 2.14 0.17 14.35
CA LEU A 172 3.22 -0.81 14.52
C LEU A 172 4.47 -0.20 15.14
N ALA A 173 4.84 1.03 14.77
CA ALA A 173 6.15 1.64 15.09
C ALA A 173 6.53 1.63 16.60
N GLY A 174 5.54 1.67 17.51
CA GLY A 174 5.76 1.76 18.95
C GLY A 174 5.69 0.45 19.74
N ASN A 175 5.63 -0.73 19.09
CA ASN A 175 5.42 -1.99 19.80
C ASN A 175 6.27 -3.17 19.28
N LYS A 176 6.24 -4.29 20.02
CA LYS A 176 6.99 -5.51 19.67
C LYS A 176 6.59 -6.10 18.32
N ARG A 177 5.34 -5.88 17.89
CA ARG A 177 4.85 -6.30 16.58
C ARG A 177 5.54 -5.52 15.45
N GLY A 178 5.73 -4.21 15.63
CA GLY A 178 6.54 -3.40 14.73
C GLY A 178 8.01 -3.81 14.73
N ALA A 179 8.61 -4.07 15.89
CA ALA A 179 9.98 -4.56 15.97
C ALA A 179 10.16 -5.88 15.18
N HIS A 180 9.20 -6.79 15.31
CA HIS A 180 9.16 -8.04 14.54
C HIS A 180 8.99 -7.81 13.03
N LEU A 181 8.13 -6.87 12.63
CA LEU A 181 7.99 -6.46 11.24
C LEU A 181 9.31 -5.90 10.70
N ALA A 182 9.96 -4.98 11.40
CA ALA A 182 11.22 -4.37 10.98
C ALA A 182 12.29 -5.42 10.64
N LEU A 183 12.45 -6.44 11.50
CA LEU A 183 13.35 -7.58 11.23
C LEU A 183 12.92 -8.39 10.00
N SER A 184 11.62 -8.58 9.81
CA SER A 184 11.08 -9.25 8.62
C SER A 184 11.35 -8.47 7.34
N LEU A 185 11.30 -7.13 7.38
CA LEU A 185 11.62 -6.27 6.24
C LEU A 185 13.10 -6.34 5.87
N GLU A 186 14.01 -6.38 6.84
CA GLU A 186 15.44 -6.56 6.54
C GLU A 186 15.73 -7.96 5.98
N ARG A 187 14.97 -8.99 6.39
CA ARG A 187 15.04 -10.32 5.77
C ARG A 187 14.53 -10.32 4.32
N LEU A 188 13.46 -9.57 4.04
CA LEU A 188 12.97 -9.36 2.68
C LEU A 188 14.04 -8.70 1.80
N CYS A 189 14.71 -7.66 2.30
CA CYS A 189 15.80 -6.99 1.59
C CYS A 189 16.98 -7.93 1.25
N ARG A 190 17.18 -9.03 2.00
CA ARG A 190 18.25 -10.00 1.74
C ARG A 190 17.92 -11.03 0.65
N ILE A 191 16.64 -11.21 0.33
CA ILE A 191 16.21 -12.21 -0.67
C ILE A 191 15.77 -11.58 -1.99
N THR A 192 15.72 -10.25 -2.04
CA THR A 192 15.39 -9.46 -3.22
C THR A 192 16.68 -9.00 -3.87
N ALA A 193 16.72 -8.98 -5.21
CA ALA A 193 17.93 -8.60 -5.95
C ALA A 193 18.31 -7.14 -5.70
N GLU A 194 17.30 -6.28 -5.66
CA GLU A 194 17.41 -4.88 -5.26
C GLU A 194 16.55 -4.62 -4.02
N GLN A 195 16.97 -3.66 -3.20
CA GLN A 195 16.22 -3.34 -2.00
C GLN A 195 14.84 -2.76 -2.37
N PRO A 196 13.73 -3.31 -1.84
CA PRO A 196 12.41 -2.82 -2.16
C PRO A 196 12.24 -1.36 -1.74
N GLN A 197 11.65 -0.56 -2.62
CA GLN A 197 11.23 0.79 -2.30
C GLN A 197 10.08 0.73 -1.28
N ARG A 198 10.33 1.24 -0.07
CA ARG A 198 9.37 1.29 1.02
C ARG A 198 8.48 2.54 0.93
N ILE A 199 7.17 2.31 0.95
CA ILE A 199 6.12 3.34 0.92
C ILE A 199 5.26 3.15 2.17
N GLY A 200 5.33 4.08 3.11
CA GLY A 200 4.55 4.06 4.34
C GLY A 200 3.29 4.91 4.19
N LEU A 201 2.16 4.41 4.66
CA LEU A 201 0.92 5.14 4.79
C LEU A 201 0.59 5.30 6.27
N SER A 202 0.22 6.51 6.65
CA SER A 202 -0.24 6.81 8.01
C SER A 202 -1.34 7.86 8.00
N ALA A 203 -2.25 7.77 8.97
CA ALA A 203 -2.99 8.93 9.44
C ALA A 203 -2.04 9.98 10.05
N THR A 204 -2.54 11.19 10.31
CA THR A 204 -1.81 12.30 10.93
C THR A 204 -1.26 11.88 12.29
N GLN A 205 0.06 11.73 12.41
CA GLN A 205 0.75 11.21 13.60
C GLN A 205 2.01 12.02 13.87
N ARG A 206 2.54 11.96 15.10
CA ARG A 206 3.80 12.64 15.47
C ARG A 206 4.62 11.79 16.44
N PRO A 207 5.96 11.85 16.40
CA PRO A 207 6.79 12.61 15.44
C PRO A 207 7.01 11.85 14.11
N LEU A 208 6.78 12.50 12.97
CA LEU A 208 6.87 11.87 11.64
C LEU A 208 8.28 11.38 11.29
N ALA A 209 9.31 12.06 11.78
CA ALA A 209 10.70 11.63 11.60
C ALA A 209 10.95 10.23 12.18
N GLU A 210 10.31 9.90 13.30
CA GLU A 210 10.46 8.59 13.94
C GLU A 210 9.75 7.48 13.18
N ILE A 211 8.55 7.75 12.70
CA ILE A 211 7.81 6.82 11.83
C ILE A 211 8.57 6.62 10.51
N GLY A 212 9.14 7.69 9.95
CA GLY A 212 9.98 7.63 8.76
C GLY A 212 11.22 6.76 8.99
N ARG A 213 11.90 6.92 10.14
CA ARG A 213 13.05 6.10 10.53
C ARG A 213 12.67 4.63 10.69
N PHE A 214 11.51 4.34 11.30
CA PHE A 214 10.98 2.98 11.39
C PHE A 214 10.70 2.38 10.00
N LEU A 215 10.08 3.15 9.09
CA LEU A 215 9.81 2.74 7.71
C LEU A 215 11.11 2.40 6.95
N ALA A 216 12.04 3.35 6.87
CA ALA A 216 13.26 3.23 6.07
C ALA A 216 14.28 2.26 6.68
N GLY A 217 14.29 2.10 8.01
CA GLY A 217 15.36 1.40 8.71
C GLY A 217 16.66 2.22 8.72
N THR A 218 17.79 1.54 8.89
CA THR A 218 19.10 2.19 9.08
C THR A 218 19.78 2.51 7.75
N GLY A 219 20.39 3.69 7.64
CA GLY A 219 21.21 4.08 6.48
C GLY A 219 20.41 4.45 5.22
N ARG A 220 19.09 4.60 5.32
CA ARG A 220 18.22 4.94 4.20
C ARG A 220 17.51 6.27 4.46
N GLN A 221 17.41 7.09 3.42
CA GLN A 221 16.67 8.34 3.44
C GLN A 221 15.18 8.06 3.21
N VAL A 222 14.31 8.89 3.79
CA VAL A 222 12.86 8.82 3.61
C VAL A 222 12.33 10.23 3.36
N GLU A 223 11.54 10.38 2.30
CA GLU A 223 10.80 11.60 2.03
C GLU A 223 9.46 11.57 2.78
N ILE A 224 9.16 12.63 3.52
CA ILE A 224 7.89 12.76 4.24
C ILE A 224 6.98 13.66 3.40
N VAL A 225 5.89 13.08 2.92
CA VAL A 225 4.82 13.76 2.19
C VAL A 225 3.64 13.96 3.14
N GLU A 226 3.62 15.10 3.80
CA GLU A 226 2.50 15.51 4.65
C GLU A 226 1.58 16.46 3.89
N SER A 227 0.31 16.08 3.75
CA SER A 227 -0.71 17.00 3.22
C SER A 227 -1.17 17.96 4.30
N SER A 228 -1.35 19.21 3.91
CA SER A 228 -1.84 20.27 4.78
C SER A 228 -3.36 20.26 5.00
N ALA A 229 -4.08 19.34 4.33
CA ALA A 229 -5.53 19.26 4.35
C ALA A 229 -6.06 18.99 5.77
N ARG A 230 -6.75 19.99 6.35
CA ARG A 230 -7.51 19.83 7.59
C ARG A 230 -8.90 19.31 7.26
N LYS A 231 -9.31 18.19 7.86
CA LYS A 231 -10.70 17.72 7.79
C LYS A 231 -11.51 18.53 8.80
N THR A 232 -12.58 19.20 8.35
CA THR A 232 -13.56 19.79 9.27
C THR A 232 -14.26 18.65 10.00
N LEU A 233 -14.08 18.57 11.31
CA LEU A 233 -14.73 17.57 12.15
C LEU A 233 -15.98 18.20 12.76
N GLU A 234 -17.14 17.64 12.43
CA GLU A 234 -18.37 17.90 13.17
C GLU A 234 -18.49 16.82 14.25
N VAL A 235 -18.31 17.24 15.50
CA VAL A 235 -18.35 16.34 16.67
C VAL A 235 -19.49 16.80 17.56
N SER A 236 -20.48 15.95 17.77
CA SER A 236 -21.48 16.09 18.83
C SER A 236 -21.19 15.11 19.95
N VAL A 237 -21.42 15.54 21.19
CA VAL A 237 -21.43 14.67 22.36
C VAL A 237 -22.84 14.72 22.92
N GLU A 238 -23.56 13.61 22.79
CA GLU A 238 -24.93 13.48 23.26
C GLU A 238 -24.93 12.75 24.60
N VAL A 239 -25.46 13.41 25.63
CA VAL A 239 -25.69 12.79 26.93
C VAL A 239 -27.21 12.58 27.04
N PRO A 240 -27.70 11.33 26.97
CA PRO A 240 -29.14 11.04 26.94
C PRO A 240 -29.81 11.19 28.32
N VAL A 241 -29.03 11.42 29.37
CA VAL A 241 -29.49 11.60 30.75
C VAL A 241 -29.18 13.02 31.23
N GLU A 242 -30.06 13.60 32.05
CA GLU A 242 -29.86 14.95 32.62
C GLU A 242 -28.69 14.99 33.62
N ASP A 243 -28.40 13.88 34.31
CA ASP A 243 -27.31 13.76 35.27
C ASP A 243 -26.61 12.39 35.14
N MET A 244 -25.30 12.41 34.93
CA MET A 244 -24.45 11.21 34.81
C MET A 244 -24.08 10.59 36.17
N ALA A 245 -24.40 11.26 37.29
CA ALA A 245 -24.14 10.78 38.64
C ALA A 245 -25.29 9.95 39.23
N ASP A 246 -26.48 9.97 38.62
CA ASP A 246 -27.69 9.31 39.14
C ASP A 246 -28.19 8.26 38.13
N LEU A 247 -27.44 7.15 38.01
CA LEU A 247 -27.70 6.07 37.04
C LEU A 247 -28.94 5.21 37.38
N ASP A 248 -29.56 5.41 38.54
CA ASP A 248 -30.58 4.52 39.11
C ASP A 248 -32.04 5.00 38.94
N ARG A 249 -32.31 6.05 38.16
CA ARG A 249 -33.68 6.46 37.80
C ARG A 249 -34.04 6.07 36.37
N GLY A 250 -34.23 4.78 36.16
CA GLY A 250 -34.98 4.19 35.05
C GLY A 250 -36.25 3.52 35.56
#